data_AF-A0A522U258-F1
#
_entry.id   AF-A0A522U258-F1
#
_cell.length_a   1.000
_cell.length_b   1.000
_cell.length_c   1.000
_cell.angle_alpha   90.00
_cell.angle_beta   90.00
_cell.angle_gamma   90.00
#
_symmetry.space_group_name_H-M   'P 1'
#
loop_
_entity.id
_entity.type
_entity.pdbx_description
1 polymer ?
#
loop_
_entity_poly.entity_id
_entity_poly.type
_entity_poly.pdbx_seq_one_letter_code
_entity_poly.pdbx_strand_id
1 'polypeptide(L)' 'MVGQAAGGFGLGLLAVLLGVAGIAAALRTRRRRAQIAATYASTGGLVYTVVQIGCSGVLLLGGVGLMILALAFKR' A
#
# COMPACT_ATOMS: atom_id res chain seq x y z
N MET A 1 -8.38 -28.05 3.23
CA MET A 1 -8.46 -26.82 4.07
C MET A 1 -7.12 -26.10 4.25
N VAL A 2 -5.98 -26.81 4.35
CA VAL A 2 -4.65 -26.16 4.53
C VAL A 2 -4.24 -25.23 3.38
N GLY A 3 -4.57 -25.59 2.13
CA GLY A 3 -4.22 -24.78 0.95
C GLY A 3 -4.95 -23.44 0.87
N GLN A 4 -6.19 -23.35 1.39
CA GLN A 4 -6.98 -22.11 1.38
C GLN A 4 -6.46 -21.11 2.42
N ALA A 5 -6.10 -21.60 3.62
CA ALA A 5 -5.49 -20.78 4.66
C ALA A 5 -4.09 -20.29 4.23
N ALA A 6 -3.28 -21.16 3.60
CA ALA A 6 -1.98 -20.79 3.05
C ALA A 6 -2.10 -19.74 1.93
N GLY A 7 -3.09 -19.86 1.05
CA GLY A 7 -3.37 -18.87 0.00
C GLY A 7 -3.79 -17.52 0.57
N GLY A 8 -4.68 -17.48 1.56
CA GLY A 8 -5.10 -16.25 2.23
C GLY A 8 -3.96 -15.54 2.96
N PHE A 9 -3.12 -16.30 3.68
CA PHE A 9 -1.94 -15.76 4.36
C PHE A 9 -0.90 -15.23 3.36
N GLY A 10 -0.61 -15.98 2.29
CA GLY A 10 0.34 -15.58 1.26
C GLY A 10 -0.08 -14.29 0.55
N LEU A 11 -1.36 -14.20 0.13
CA LEU A 11 -1.90 -13.01 -0.52
C LEU A 11 -1.95 -11.80 0.43
N GLY A 12 -2.32 -12.02 1.70
CA GLY A 12 -2.30 -10.97 2.72
C GLY A 12 -0.91 -10.40 2.96
N LEU A 13 0.11 -11.27 3.08
CA LEU A 13 1.50 -10.85 3.26
C LEU A 13 2.02 -10.05 2.06
N LEU A 14 1.72 -10.52 0.84
CA LEU A 14 2.13 -9.89 -0.41
C LEU A 14 1.47 -8.51 -0.58
N ALA A 15 0.18 -8.39 -0.24
CA ALA A 15 -0.54 -7.11 -0.25
C ALA A 15 0.07 -6.09 0.73
N VAL A 16 0.45 -6.54 1.94
CA VAL A 16 1.14 -5.68 2.92
C VAL A 16 2.49 -5.22 2.40
N LEU A 17 3.32 -6.13 1.87
CA LEU A 17 4.63 -5.79 1.30
C LEU A 17 4.51 -4.78 0.15
N LEU A 18 3.57 -4.98 -0.76
CA LEU A 18 3.31 -4.05 -1.87
C LEU A 18 2.82 -2.68 -1.38
N GLY A 19 1.95 -2.65 -0.37
CA GLY A 19 1.48 -1.40 0.22
C GLY A 19 2.61 -0.61 0.89
N VAL A 20 3.47 -1.27 1.68
CA VAL A 20 4.64 -0.61 2.29
C VAL A 20 5.63 -0.11 1.22
N ALA A 21 5.91 -0.93 0.20
CA ALA A 21 6.78 -0.55 -0.91
C ALA A 21 6.21 0.65 -1.69
N GLY A 22 4.89 0.69 -1.93
CA GLY A 22 4.18 1.78 -2.58
C GLY A 22 4.27 3.09 -1.80
N ILE A 23 4.06 3.04 -0.48
CA ILE A 23 4.25 4.20 0.42
C ILE A 23 5.71 4.67 0.39
N ALA A 24 6.67 3.77 0.53
CA ALA A 24 8.09 4.11 0.51
C ALA A 24 8.50 4.76 -0.84
N ALA A 25 8.00 4.25 -1.97
CA ALA A 25 8.23 4.84 -3.29
C ALA A 25 7.58 6.23 -3.42
N ALA A 26 6.37 6.42 -2.91
CA ALA A 26 5.69 7.72 -2.90
C ALA A 26 6.47 8.75 -2.07
N LEU A 27 6.95 8.36 -0.88
CA LEU A 27 7.79 9.22 -0.03
C LEU A 27 9.14 9.57 -0.69
N ARG A 28 9.82 8.61 -1.32
CA ARG A 28 11.06 8.87 -2.06
C ARG A 28 10.84 9.81 -3.23
N THR A 29 9.72 9.64 -3.95
CA THR A 29 9.36 10.48 -5.09
C THR A 29 9.04 11.90 -4.63
N ARG A 30 8.27 12.07 -3.55
CA ARG A 30 8.06 13.38 -2.88
C ARG A 30 9.39 14.03 -2.51
N ARG A 31 10.29 13.31 -1.85
CA ARG A 31 11.60 13.84 -1.43
C ARG A 31 12.44 14.30 -2.62
N ARG A 32 12.49 13.53 -3.71
CA ARG A 32 13.19 13.93 -4.94
C ARG A 32 12.57 15.16 -5.58
N ARG A 33 11.24 15.25 -5.60
CA ARG A 33 10.52 16.36 -6.24
C ARG A 33 10.32 17.59 -5.36
N ALA A 34 10.56 17.49 -4.05
CA ALA A 34 10.62 18.64 -3.15
C ALA A 34 11.71 19.64 -3.55
N GLN A 35 12.76 19.19 -4.25
CA GLN A 35 13.78 20.07 -4.81
C GLN A 35 13.29 20.92 -5.99
N ILE A 36 12.09 20.65 -6.52
CA ILE A 36 11.48 21.34 -7.67
C ILE A 36 10.06 21.81 -7.32
N ALA A 37 9.79 22.04 -6.03
CA ALA A 37 8.45 22.15 -5.44
C ALA A 37 7.54 23.21 -6.10
N ALA A 38 8.11 24.33 -6.57
CA ALA A 38 7.35 25.45 -7.12
C ALA A 38 6.58 25.11 -8.41
N THR A 39 7.19 24.37 -9.33
CA THR A 39 6.53 23.90 -10.58
C THR A 39 5.77 22.59 -10.38
N TYR A 40 6.11 21.82 -9.35
CA TYR A 40 5.46 20.55 -9.06
C TYR A 40 4.08 20.71 -8.40
N ALA A 41 3.91 21.76 -7.60
CA ALA A 41 2.63 22.09 -6.98
C ALA A 41 1.58 22.57 -8.00
N SER A 42 2.00 23.29 -9.05
CA SER A 42 1.11 23.85 -10.07
C SER A 42 0.64 22.86 -11.13
N THR A 43 1.32 21.72 -11.28
CA THR A 43 1.03 20.70 -12.33
C THR A 43 0.19 19.52 -11.84
N GLY A 44 -0.28 19.55 -10.59
CA GLY A 44 -1.12 18.47 -10.02
C GLY A 44 -0.35 17.36 -9.30
N GLY A 45 0.95 17.56 -9.01
CA GLY A 45 1.78 16.58 -8.29
C GLY A 45 1.26 16.21 -6.89
N LEU A 46 0.50 17.11 -6.26
CA LEU A 46 -0.14 16.89 -4.96
C LEU A 46 -1.26 15.83 -5.06
N VAL A 47 -2.11 15.91 -6.09
CA VAL A 47 -3.22 14.97 -6.34
C VAL A 47 -2.67 13.58 -6.62
N TYR A 48 -1.65 13.47 -7.49
CA TYR A 48 -1.01 12.19 -7.79
C TYR A 48 -0.46 11.52 -6.54
N THR A 49 0.15 12.30 -5.64
CA THR A 49 0.70 11.76 -4.40
C THR A 49 -0.38 11.29 -3.43
N VAL A 50 -1.49 12.04 -3.32
CA VAL A 50 -2.62 11.64 -2.46
C VAL A 50 -3.25 10.34 -2.97
N VAL A 51 -3.49 10.23 -4.27
CA VAL A 51 -4.05 9.00 -4.88
C VAL A 51 -3.09 7.82 -4.71
N GLN A 52 -1.79 8.00 -4.90
CA GLN A 52 -0.80 6.94 -4.75
C GLN A 52 -0.68 6.44 -3.30
N ILE A 53 -0.69 7.36 -2.33
CA ILE A 53 -0.74 7.00 -0.91
C ILE A 53 -2.06 6.31 -0.56
N GLY A 54 -3.18 6.82 -1.10
CA GLY A 54 -4.51 6.22 -0.91
C GLY A 54 -4.59 4.78 -1.42
N CYS A 55 -4.12 4.52 -2.64
CA CYS A 55 -4.07 3.18 -3.22
C CYS A 55 -3.20 2.23 -2.37
N SER A 56 -2.03 2.70 -1.94
CA SER A 56 -1.14 1.91 -1.07
C SER A 56 -1.77 1.65 0.32
N GLY A 57 -2.56 2.59 0.83
CA GLY A 57 -3.32 2.46 2.07
C GLY A 57 -4.45 1.43 1.96
N VAL A 58 -5.18 1.41 0.84
CA VAL A 58 -6.23 0.39 0.59
C VAL A 58 -5.62 -1.00 0.48
N LEU A 59 -4.46 -1.15 -0.19
CA LEU A 59 -3.70 -2.40 -0.25
C LEU A 59 -3.29 -2.90 1.15
N LEU A 60 -2.82 -2.00 2.01
CA LEU A 60 -2.49 -2.33 3.40
C LEU A 60 -3.72 -2.78 4.20
N LEU A 61 -4.82 -2.03 4.12
CA LEU A 61 -6.07 -2.36 4.81
C LEU A 61 -6.64 -3.71 4.34
N GLY A 62 -6.61 -3.97 3.03
CA GLY A 62 -7.05 -5.24 2.45
C GLY A 62 -6.16 -6.41 2.88
N GLY A 63 -4.83 -6.24 2.86
CA GLY A 63 -3.88 -7.28 3.27
C GLY A 63 -3.98 -7.62 4.77
N VAL A 64 -4.09 -6.61 5.63
CA VAL A 64 -4.30 -6.79 7.08
C VAL A 64 -5.66 -7.43 7.35
N GLY A 65 -6.71 -7.00 6.65
CA GLY A 65 -8.05 -7.60 6.76
C GLY A 65 -8.07 -9.08 6.42
N LEU A 66 -7.42 -9.49 5.33
CA LEU A 66 -7.29 -10.90 4.94
C LEU A 66 -6.51 -11.72 5.98
N MET A 67 -5.44 -11.17 6.55
CA MET A 67 -4.68 -11.81 7.63
C MET A 67 -5.52 -12.04 8.89
N ILE A 68 -6.27 -11.02 9.32
CA ILE A 68 -7.14 -11.11 10.50
C ILE A 68 -8.26 -12.13 10.25
N LEU A 69 -8.87 -12.11 9.07
CA LEU A 69 -9.95 -13.04 8.72
C LEU A 69 -9.45 -14.49 8.67
N ALA A 70 -8.26 -14.72 8.09
CA ALA A 70 -7.63 -16.03 8.06
C ALA A 70 -7.28 -16.54 9.47
N LEU A 71 -6.86 -15.66 10.39
CA LEU A 71 -6.62 -16.00 11.81
C LEU A 71 -7.92 -16.31 12.55
N ALA A 72 -8.97 -15.52 12.33
CA ALA A 72 -10.28 -15.71 12.96
C ALA A 72 -10.95 -17.01 12.53
N PHE A 73 -10.83 -17.39 11.25
CA PHE A 73 -11.36 -18.64 10.69
C PHE A 73 -10.45 -19.86 10.87
N LYS A 74 -9.23 -19.69 11.42
CA LYS A 74 -8.35 -20.81 11.79
C LYS A 74 -8.70 -21.40 13.17
N ARG A 75 -9.52 -20.70 13.97
CA ARG A 75 -10.14 -21.23 15.19
C ARG A 75 -11.32 -22.13 14.84
#